data_AF-A0A1M5HVP0-F1
#
_entry.id   AF-A0A1M5HVP0-F1
#
_cell.length_a   1.000
_cell.length_b   1.000
_cell.length_c   1.000
_cell.angle_alpha   90.00
_cell.angle_beta   90.00
_cell.angle_gamma   90.00
#
_symmetry.space_group_name_H-M   'P 1'
#
loop_
_entity.id
_entity.type
_entity.pdbx_description
1 polymer ?
#
loop_
_entity_poly.entity_id
_entity_poly.type
_entity_poly.pdbx_seq_one_letter_code
_entity_poly.pdbx_strand_id
1 'polypeptide(L)'
;MRRAPRLFGFTLAGGALGYLLLHPYAMVVLWLSSPSGSPGGADLWDSAVASFSTHMHSMGVAFGAFGAAVGFFWALSMHRGQRLRHVELENERRQAALQTLQQLMLILSHHLLNATMAIGGQARRIAQSLPDGASPDPPRIILEECARIERVVQALRALKEERTAQAAGTVDDALADMETQLEQLIHEMSTRKNPASEEGP
;
A
#
# COMPACT_ATOMS: atom_id res chain seq x y z
N MET A 1 -12.91 -18.71 -1.08
CA MET A 1 -14.26 -19.09 -0.59
C MET A 1 -14.46 -19.06 0.95
N ARG A 2 -13.47 -18.80 1.81
CA ARG A 2 -13.64 -18.84 3.28
C ARG A 2 -14.43 -17.68 3.95
N ARG A 3 -15.06 -16.76 3.18
CA ARG A 3 -15.69 -15.53 3.72
C ARG A 3 -17.19 -15.67 4.01
N ALA A 4 -17.88 -16.56 3.30
CA ALA A 4 -19.29 -16.85 3.50
C ALA A 4 -19.69 -17.26 4.94
N PRO A 5 -18.93 -18.10 5.67
CA PRO A 5 -19.38 -18.59 6.98
C PRO A 5 -19.44 -17.49 8.05
N ARG A 6 -18.60 -16.45 7.97
CA ARG A 6 -18.60 -15.35 8.95
C ARG A 6 -19.79 -14.43 8.79
N LEU A 7 -20.12 -14.04 7.56
CA LEU A 7 -21.30 -13.20 7.27
C LEU A 7 -22.59 -13.89 7.71
N PHE A 8 -22.70 -15.19 7.45
CA PHE A 8 -23.83 -15.99 7.87
C PHE A 8 -23.94 -16.05 9.40
N GLY A 9 -22.82 -16.25 10.10
CA GLY A 9 -22.78 -16.26 11.57
C GLY A 9 -23.27 -14.95 12.20
N PHE A 10 -22.83 -13.79 11.70
CA PHE A 10 -23.29 -12.49 12.22
C PHE A 10 -24.76 -12.20 11.90
N THR A 11 -25.25 -12.64 10.74
CA THR A 11 -26.65 -12.48 10.35
C THR A 11 -27.56 -13.34 11.23
N LEU A 12 -27.19 -14.60 11.47
CA LEU A 12 -27.90 -15.48 12.40
C LEU A 12 -27.86 -14.96 13.83
N ALA A 13 -26.69 -14.54 14.32
CA ALA A 13 -26.56 -13.98 15.66
C ALA A 13 -27.38 -12.70 15.83
N GLY A 14 -27.37 -11.80 14.84
CA GLY A 14 -28.19 -10.60 14.83
C GLY A 14 -29.69 -10.92 14.82
N GLY A 15 -30.11 -11.93 14.05
CA GLY A 15 -31.51 -12.37 14.03
C GLY A 15 -31.94 -12.99 15.35
N ALA A 16 -31.10 -13.84 15.95
CA ALA A 16 -31.34 -14.42 17.26
C ALA A 16 -31.41 -13.34 18.34
N LEU A 17 -30.50 -12.36 18.34
CA LEU A 17 -30.54 -11.22 19.27
C LEU A 17 -31.77 -10.34 19.06
N GLY A 18 -32.14 -10.06 17.82
CA GLY A 18 -33.35 -9.31 17.48
C GLY A 18 -34.61 -9.99 18.00
N TYR A 19 -34.71 -11.31 17.79
CA TYR A 19 -35.84 -12.11 18.26
C TYR A 19 -35.87 -12.28 19.78
N LEU A 20 -34.73 -12.59 20.41
CA LEU A 20 -34.67 -12.95 21.83
C LEU A 20 -34.60 -11.75 22.77
N LEU A 21 -34.03 -10.62 22.33
CA LEU A 21 -33.88 -9.43 23.17
C LEU A 21 -34.82 -8.30 22.76
N LEU A 22 -34.83 -7.95 21.46
CA LEU A 22 -35.54 -6.75 21.00
C LEU A 22 -37.06 -6.91 21.10
N HIS A 23 -37.55 -8.12 20.84
CA HIS A 23 -38.98 -8.44 20.92
C HIS A 23 -39.57 -8.33 22.34
N PRO A 24 -39.05 -9.05 23.37
CA PRO A 24 -39.58 -8.91 24.73
C PRO A 24 -39.36 -7.51 25.29
N TYR A 25 -38.26 -6.83 24.92
CA TYR A 25 -38.05 -5.43 25.29
C TYR A 25 -39.16 -4.52 24.73
N ALA A 26 -39.50 -4.65 23.44
CA ALA A 26 -40.57 -3.86 22.83
C ALA A 26 -41.92 -4.09 23.50
N MET A 27 -42.22 -5.33 23.91
CA MET A 27 -43.44 -5.65 24.65
C MET A 27 -43.46 -5.01 26.05
N VAL A 28 -42.35 -5.05 26.77
CA VAL A 28 -42.23 -4.36 28.08
C VAL A 28 -42.44 -2.86 27.91
N VAL A 29 -41.87 -2.24 26.87
CA VAL A 29 -42.03 -0.80 26.59
C VAL A 29 -43.47 -0.45 26.21
N LEU A 30 -44.10 -1.24 25.34
CA LEU A 30 -45.51 -1.05 24.95
C LEU A 30 -46.43 -1.17 26.16
N TRP A 31 -46.15 -2.16 27.01
CA TRP A 31 -46.87 -2.42 28.24
C TRP A 31 -46.69 -1.26 29.24
N LEU A 32 -45.47 -0.76 29.46
CA LEU A 32 -45.18 0.45 30.26
C LEU A 32 -45.87 1.72 29.74
N SER A 33 -46.07 1.80 28.42
CA SER A 33 -46.72 2.95 27.76
C SER A 33 -48.25 2.88 27.84
N SER A 34 -48.81 1.77 28.34
CA SER A 34 -50.26 1.58 28.44
C SER A 34 -50.79 2.27 29.70
N PRO A 35 -51.85 3.10 29.61
CA PRO A 35 -52.36 3.91 30.72
C PRO A 35 -53.05 3.13 31.84
N SER A 36 -53.13 1.80 31.74
CA SER A 36 -53.97 0.92 32.57
C SER A 36 -53.34 0.43 33.88
N GLY A 37 -52.24 1.02 34.35
CA GLY A 37 -51.79 0.88 35.74
C GLY A 37 -50.47 0.13 35.94
N SER A 38 -49.74 0.58 36.97
CA SER A 38 -48.43 0.07 37.38
C SER A 38 -48.54 -1.32 38.02
N PRO A 39 -47.83 -2.33 37.51
CA PRO A 39 -47.79 -3.67 38.04
C PRO A 39 -46.58 -3.86 38.96
N GLY A 40 -46.60 -4.95 39.70
CA GLY A 40 -45.42 -5.44 40.41
C GLY A 40 -44.41 -6.05 39.42
N GLY A 41 -43.13 -6.10 39.81
CA GLY A 41 -42.06 -6.64 38.95
C GLY A 41 -42.25 -8.11 38.51
N ALA A 42 -43.13 -8.88 39.15
CA ALA A 42 -43.50 -10.24 38.73
C ALA A 42 -44.25 -10.26 37.38
N ASP A 43 -45.12 -9.28 37.13
CA ASP A 43 -45.94 -9.23 35.91
C ASP A 43 -45.10 -8.87 34.67
N LEU A 44 -43.93 -8.26 34.86
CA LEU A 44 -42.98 -7.94 33.79
C LEU A 44 -42.37 -9.21 33.19
N TRP A 45 -42.01 -10.19 34.03
CA TRP A 45 -41.45 -11.45 33.56
C TRP A 45 -42.49 -12.28 32.82
N ASP A 46 -43.71 -12.36 33.38
CA ASP A 46 -44.81 -13.08 32.74
C ASP A 46 -45.19 -12.43 31.40
N SER A 47 -45.17 -11.09 31.29
CA SER A 47 -45.35 -10.40 30.01
C SER A 47 -44.23 -10.69 29.01
N ALA A 48 -42.98 -10.72 29.46
CA ALA A 48 -41.84 -11.05 28.59
C ALA A 48 -41.93 -12.49 28.06
N VAL A 49 -42.32 -13.45 28.90
CA VAL A 49 -42.54 -14.85 28.49
C VAL A 49 -43.76 -14.96 27.57
N ALA A 50 -44.86 -14.26 27.88
CA ALA A 50 -46.07 -14.23 27.06
C ALA A 50 -45.82 -13.68 25.66
N SER A 51 -44.80 -12.83 25.47
CA SER A 51 -44.39 -12.37 24.14
C SER A 51 -43.99 -13.52 23.21
N PHE A 52 -43.55 -14.68 23.72
CA PHE A 52 -43.21 -15.84 22.88
C PHE A 52 -44.41 -16.76 22.58
N SER A 53 -45.63 -16.34 22.88
CA SER A 53 -46.83 -17.10 22.55
C SER A 53 -47.10 -17.16 21.04
N THR A 54 -47.81 -18.20 20.60
CA THR A 54 -48.04 -18.50 19.17
C THR A 54 -48.65 -17.32 18.39
N HIS A 55 -49.48 -16.50 19.03
CA HIS A 55 -50.13 -15.36 18.39
C HIS A 55 -49.18 -14.18 18.11
N MET A 56 -48.04 -14.09 18.80
CA MET A 56 -47.05 -13.01 18.65
C MET A 56 -45.85 -13.41 17.77
N HIS A 57 -45.82 -14.64 17.27
CA HIS A 57 -44.70 -15.13 16.45
C HIS A 57 -44.48 -14.31 15.18
N SER A 58 -45.54 -13.85 14.51
CA SER A 58 -45.41 -13.05 13.29
C SER A 58 -44.67 -11.73 13.54
N MET A 59 -44.89 -11.11 14.70
CA MET A 59 -44.20 -9.90 15.13
C MET A 59 -42.76 -10.21 15.55
N GLY A 60 -42.54 -11.27 16.32
CA GLY A 60 -41.19 -11.75 16.67
C GLY A 60 -40.33 -12.01 15.43
N VAL A 61 -40.89 -12.65 14.39
CA VAL A 61 -40.21 -12.89 13.11
C VAL A 61 -39.77 -11.58 12.45
N ALA A 62 -40.58 -10.53 12.50
CA ALA A 62 -40.20 -9.22 11.98
C ALA A 62 -38.99 -8.62 12.74
N PHE A 63 -38.96 -8.73 14.07
CA PHE A 63 -37.80 -8.32 14.87
C PHE A 63 -36.55 -9.17 14.60
N GLY A 64 -36.72 -10.48 14.41
CA GLY A 64 -35.64 -11.36 13.99
C GLY A 64 -35.08 -10.98 12.61
N ALA A 65 -35.95 -10.71 11.64
CA ALA A 65 -35.53 -10.26 10.31
C ALA A 65 -34.79 -8.91 10.37
N PHE A 66 -35.29 -7.97 11.17
CA PHE A 66 -34.63 -6.68 11.38
C PHE A 66 -33.25 -6.84 12.05
N GLY A 67 -33.17 -7.63 13.11
CA GLY A 67 -31.90 -7.94 13.79
C GLY A 67 -30.89 -8.63 12.86
N ALA A 68 -31.37 -9.52 11.99
CA ALA A 68 -30.54 -10.17 10.97
C ALA A 68 -29.99 -9.15 9.97
N ALA A 69 -30.82 -8.20 9.51
CA ALA A 69 -30.38 -7.12 8.63
C ALA A 69 -29.31 -6.24 9.31
N VAL A 70 -29.51 -5.86 10.57
CA VAL A 70 -28.52 -5.08 11.35
C VAL A 70 -27.21 -5.87 11.47
N GLY A 71 -27.27 -7.15 11.83
CA GLY A 71 -26.09 -8.02 11.92
C GLY A 71 -25.35 -8.17 10.59
N PHE A 72 -26.09 -8.26 9.48
CA PHE A 72 -25.52 -8.30 8.14
C PHE A 72 -24.78 -7.00 7.77
N PHE A 73 -25.40 -5.84 8.00
CA PHE A 73 -24.76 -4.53 7.76
C PHE A 73 -23.53 -4.32 8.63
N TRP A 74 -23.59 -4.73 9.89
CA TRP A 74 -22.45 -4.69 10.79
C TRP A 74 -21.27 -5.51 10.27
N ALA A 75 -21.54 -6.75 9.82
CA ALA A 75 -20.53 -7.63 9.26
C ALA A 75 -19.93 -7.07 7.95
N LEU A 76 -20.76 -6.45 7.09
CA LEU A 76 -20.27 -5.73 5.91
C LEU A 76 -19.36 -4.55 6.28
N SER A 77 -19.73 -3.77 7.30
CA SER A 77 -18.95 -2.63 7.78
C SER A 77 -17.58 -3.07 8.31
N MET A 78 -17.55 -4.10 9.17
CA MET A 78 -16.29 -4.68 9.65
C MET A 78 -15.44 -5.22 8.50
N HIS A 79 -16.05 -5.85 7.50
CA HIS A 79 -15.31 -6.35 6.34
C HIS A 79 -14.68 -5.22 5.51
N ARG A 80 -15.41 -4.12 5.31
CA ARG A 80 -14.87 -2.92 4.65
C ARG A 80 -13.71 -2.31 5.44
N GLY A 81 -13.87 -2.16 6.75
CA GLY A 81 -12.82 -1.62 7.62
C GLY A 81 -11.54 -2.44 7.59
N GLN A 82 -11.65 -3.78 7.62
CA GLN A 82 -10.49 -4.67 7.49
C GLN A 82 -9.80 -4.55 6.14
N ARG A 83 -10.56 -4.41 5.05
CA ARG A 83 -10.00 -4.24 3.71
C ARG A 83 -9.25 -2.92 3.59
N LEU A 84 -9.81 -1.83 4.10
CA LEU A 84 -9.15 -0.52 4.10
C LEU A 84 -7.83 -0.57 4.89
N ARG A 85 -7.83 -1.16 6.09
CA ARG A 85 -6.60 -1.34 6.88
C ARG A 85 -5.54 -2.18 6.16
N HIS A 86 -5.95 -3.21 5.42
CA HIS A 86 -5.00 -4.02 4.65
C HIS A 86 -4.37 -3.20 3.52
N VAL A 87 -5.17 -2.39 2.82
CA VAL A 87 -4.66 -1.49 1.77
C VAL A 87 -3.73 -0.43 2.36
N GLU A 88 -4.08 0.13 3.51
CA GLU A 88 -3.25 1.11 4.22
C GLU A 88 -1.90 0.51 4.66
N LEU A 89 -1.92 -0.67 5.28
CA LEU A 89 -0.69 -1.40 5.65
C LEU A 89 0.18 -1.76 4.44
N GLU A 90 -0.45 -2.13 3.32
CA GLU A 90 0.28 -2.42 2.08
C GLU A 90 0.93 -1.15 1.51
N ASN A 91 0.21 -0.03 1.52
CA ASN A 91 0.73 1.27 1.12
C ASN A 91 1.89 1.73 2.02
N GLU A 92 1.77 1.59 3.34
CA GLU A 92 2.85 1.89 4.30
C GLU A 92 4.10 1.05 4.02
N ARG A 93 3.94 -0.26 3.79
CA ARG A 93 5.06 -1.15 3.44
C ARG A 93 5.72 -0.76 2.13
N ARG A 94 4.92 -0.43 1.11
CA ARG A 94 5.44 0.04 -0.19
C ARG A 94 6.19 1.37 -0.04
N GLN A 95 5.65 2.30 0.75
CA GLN A 95 6.31 3.58 1.02
C GLN A 95 7.63 3.40 1.77
N ALA A 96 7.66 2.52 2.78
CA ALA A 96 8.90 2.19 3.50
C ALA A 96 9.95 1.54 2.58
N ALA A 97 9.54 0.66 1.66
CA ALA A 97 10.43 0.07 0.67
C ALA A 97 11.01 1.13 -0.29
N LEU A 98 10.19 2.05 -0.78
CA LEU A 98 10.64 3.16 -1.62
C LEU A 98 11.65 4.07 -0.91
N GLN A 99 11.37 4.44 0.34
CA GLN A 99 12.30 5.24 1.14
C GLN A 99 13.64 4.53 1.32
N THR A 100 13.60 3.21 1.57
CA THR A 100 14.81 2.39 1.69
C THR A 100 15.60 2.37 0.37
N LEU A 101 14.91 2.19 -0.76
CA LEU A 101 15.54 2.21 -2.09
C LEU A 101 16.19 3.56 -2.40
N GLN A 102 15.52 4.66 -2.07
CA GLN A 102 16.06 6.02 -2.22
C GLN A 102 17.31 6.25 -1.36
N GLN A 103 17.32 5.74 -0.12
CA GLN A 103 18.49 5.79 0.75
C GLN A 103 19.65 4.96 0.19
N LEU A 104 19.38 3.74 -0.27
CA LEU A 104 20.39 2.89 -0.91
C LEU A 104 20.97 3.56 -2.16
N MET A 105 20.13 4.15 -3.01
CA MET A 105 20.58 4.88 -4.20
C MET A 105 21.49 6.05 -3.84
N LEU A 106 21.19 6.79 -2.76
CA LEU A 106 22.04 7.88 -2.28
C LEU A 106 23.41 7.37 -1.79
N ILE A 107 23.41 6.31 -0.99
CA ILE A 107 24.63 5.69 -0.45
C ILE A 107 25.49 5.13 -1.59
N LEU A 108 24.88 4.36 -2.50
CA LEU A 108 25.57 3.80 -3.67
C LEU A 108 26.14 4.89 -4.56
N SER A 109 25.37 5.96 -4.85
CA SER A 109 25.84 7.09 -5.63
C SER A 109 27.06 7.76 -5.00
N HIS A 110 27.13 7.85 -3.67
CA HIS A 110 28.28 8.41 -2.97
C HIS A 110 29.51 7.50 -3.11
N HIS A 111 29.35 6.20 -2.85
CA HIS A 111 30.47 5.25 -2.96
C HIS A 111 30.99 5.10 -4.38
N LEU A 112 30.10 5.06 -5.39
CA LEU A 112 30.48 5.00 -6.79
C LEU A 112 31.27 6.24 -7.20
N LEU A 113 30.79 7.44 -6.82
CA LEU A 113 31.49 8.69 -7.12
C LEU A 113 32.88 8.75 -6.46
N ASN A 114 32.99 8.32 -5.20
CA ASN A 114 34.28 8.28 -4.51
C ASN A 114 35.25 7.30 -5.20
N ALA A 115 34.75 6.13 -5.61
CA ALA A 115 35.54 5.13 -6.32
C ALA A 115 36.01 5.64 -7.69
N THR A 116 35.13 6.28 -8.48
CA THR A 116 35.50 6.84 -9.79
C THR A 116 36.51 7.97 -9.66
N MET A 117 36.36 8.85 -8.66
CA MET A 117 37.34 9.90 -8.40
C MET A 117 38.71 9.34 -8.03
N ALA A 118 38.76 8.30 -7.18
CA ALA A 118 40.01 7.66 -6.79
C ALA A 118 40.70 6.97 -7.98
N ILE A 119 39.95 6.18 -8.77
CA ILE A 119 40.46 5.47 -9.96
C ILE A 119 40.92 6.48 -11.03
N GLY A 120 40.11 7.51 -11.32
CA GLY A 120 40.45 8.55 -12.27
C GLY A 120 41.68 9.36 -11.85
N GLY A 121 41.83 9.64 -10.54
CA GLY A 121 43.02 10.28 -9.99
C GLY A 121 44.29 9.45 -10.22
N GLN A 122 44.23 8.13 -10.00
CA GLN A 122 45.37 7.24 -10.25
C GLN A 122 45.67 7.10 -11.75
N ALA A 123 44.65 6.94 -12.59
CA ALA A 123 44.81 6.88 -14.04
C ALA A 123 45.49 8.16 -14.58
N ARG A 124 45.13 9.33 -14.06
CA ARG A 124 45.77 10.61 -14.42
C ARG A 124 47.24 10.67 -13.98
N ARG A 125 47.58 10.17 -12.79
CA ARG A 125 48.99 10.09 -12.34
C ARG A 125 49.81 9.16 -13.23
N ILE A 126 49.26 8.00 -13.57
CA ILE A 126 49.89 7.05 -14.51
C ILE A 126 50.11 7.73 -15.86
N ALA A 127 49.08 8.38 -16.42
CA ALA A 127 49.14 9.16 -17.65
C ALA A 127 50.28 10.19 -17.67
N GLN A 128 50.47 10.91 -16.55
CA GLN A 128 51.51 11.93 -16.40
C GLN A 128 52.92 11.37 -16.19
N SER A 129 53.03 10.12 -15.73
CA SER A 129 54.31 9.45 -15.45
C SER A 129 54.84 8.58 -16.59
N LEU A 130 54.08 8.45 -17.69
CA LEU A 130 54.50 7.64 -18.84
C LEU A 130 55.68 8.29 -19.58
N PRO A 131 56.70 7.50 -19.97
CA PRO A 131 57.80 8.01 -20.80
C PRO A 131 57.32 8.46 -22.18
N ASP A 132 58.03 9.42 -22.78
CA ASP A 132 57.78 9.83 -24.17
C ASP A 132 57.87 8.62 -25.11
N GLY A 133 56.74 8.28 -25.76
CA GLY A 133 56.62 7.15 -26.67
C GLY A 133 55.90 5.91 -26.12
N ALA A 134 55.53 5.89 -24.84
CA ALA A 134 54.65 4.85 -24.31
C ALA A 134 53.18 5.08 -24.71
N SER A 135 52.42 4.01 -24.94
CA SER A 135 51.00 4.13 -25.36
C SER A 135 50.16 4.79 -24.27
N PRO A 136 49.45 5.90 -24.58
CA PRO A 136 48.57 6.58 -23.64
C PRO A 136 47.19 5.91 -23.52
N ASP A 137 46.92 4.83 -24.24
CA ASP A 137 45.57 4.27 -24.37
C ASP A 137 44.97 3.71 -23.07
N PRO A 138 45.69 2.91 -22.25
CA PRO A 138 45.11 2.33 -21.05
C PRO A 138 44.58 3.34 -20.02
N PRO A 139 45.35 4.37 -19.58
CA PRO A 139 44.84 5.35 -18.63
C PRO A 139 43.74 6.23 -19.23
N ARG A 140 43.77 6.47 -20.55
CA ARG A 140 42.72 7.23 -21.24
C ARG A 140 41.38 6.50 -21.23
N ILE A 141 41.35 5.20 -21.53
CA ILE A 141 40.13 4.37 -21.48
C ILE A 141 39.53 4.39 -20.06
N ILE A 142 40.37 4.27 -19.03
CA ILE A 142 39.92 4.32 -17.64
C ILE A 142 39.27 5.68 -17.31
N LEU A 143 39.87 6.79 -17.75
CA LEU A 143 39.31 8.12 -17.54
C LEU A 143 37.96 8.32 -18.28
N GLU A 144 37.85 7.82 -19.51
CA GLU A 144 36.60 7.86 -20.27
C GLU A 144 35.48 7.07 -19.58
N GLU A 145 35.78 5.89 -19.04
CA GLU A 145 34.82 5.08 -18.29
C GLU A 145 34.48 5.68 -16.92
N CYS A 146 35.44 6.30 -16.21
CA CYS A 146 35.12 7.07 -15.00
C CYS A 146 34.13 8.22 -15.30
N ALA A 147 34.37 8.98 -16.37
CA ALA A 147 33.47 10.05 -16.80
C ALA A 147 32.10 9.53 -17.27
N ARG A 148 32.03 8.30 -17.80
CA ARG A 148 30.77 7.62 -18.12
C ARG A 148 29.99 7.30 -16.84
N ILE A 149 30.64 6.68 -15.85
CA ILE A 149 29.99 6.32 -14.58
C ILE A 149 29.50 7.56 -13.84
N GLU A 150 30.29 8.64 -13.82
CA GLU A 150 29.89 9.91 -13.18
C GLU A 150 28.59 10.48 -13.79
N ARG A 151 28.44 10.44 -15.11
CA ARG A 151 27.21 10.86 -15.79
C ARG A 151 26.00 10.01 -15.40
N VAL A 152 26.17 8.70 -15.30
CA VAL A 152 25.10 7.78 -14.85
C VAL A 152 24.69 8.11 -13.41
N VAL A 153 25.66 8.30 -12.52
CA VAL A 153 25.39 8.64 -11.12
C VAL A 153 24.69 10.00 -11.01
N GLN A 154 25.06 11.00 -11.81
CA GLN A 154 24.37 12.29 -11.84
C GLN A 154 22.94 12.17 -12.36
N ALA A 155 22.71 11.39 -13.41
CA ALA A 155 21.36 11.15 -13.93
C ALA A 155 20.46 10.45 -12.90
N LEU A 156 20.99 9.43 -12.19
CA LEU A 156 20.28 8.77 -11.09
C LEU A 156 19.89 9.74 -9.96
N ARG A 157 20.77 10.70 -9.63
CA ARG A 157 20.47 11.74 -8.63
C ARG A 157 19.39 12.71 -9.10
N ALA A 158 19.45 13.15 -10.36
CA ALA A 158 18.44 14.05 -10.93
C ALA A 158 17.04 13.41 -10.95
N LEU A 159 16.99 12.12 -11.31
CA LEU A 159 15.74 11.34 -11.33
C LEU A 159 15.11 11.23 -9.93
N LYS A 160 15.94 11.08 -8.89
CA LYS A 160 15.47 11.11 -7.49
C LYS A 160 14.82 12.45 -7.14
N GLU A 161 15.44 13.57 -7.52
CA GLU A 161 14.96 14.92 -7.18
C GLU A 161 13.62 15.25 -7.84
N GLU A 162 13.46 14.91 -9.13
CA GLU A 162 12.23 15.12 -9.90
C GLU A 162 11.04 14.32 -9.33
N ARG A 163 11.29 13.09 -8.88
CA ARG A 163 10.26 12.22 -8.28
C ARG A 163 9.77 12.68 -6.92
N THR A 164 10.62 13.32 -6.12
CA THR A 164 10.17 13.94 -4.85
C THR A 164 9.15 15.07 -5.08
N ALA A 165 9.13 15.69 -6.27
CA ALA A 165 8.20 16.77 -6.60
C ALA A 165 6.84 16.25 -7.14
N GLN A 166 6.78 15.04 -7.68
CA GLN A 166 5.60 14.48 -8.38
C GLN A 166 4.90 13.32 -7.64
N ALA A 167 5.15 13.12 -6.35
CA ALA A 167 4.62 12.00 -5.57
C ALA A 167 3.09 12.05 -5.30
N ALA A 168 2.29 12.00 -6.35
CA ALA A 168 0.84 11.78 -6.35
C ALA A 168 0.42 10.48 -7.08
N GLY A 169 1.36 9.72 -7.66
CA GLY A 169 1.12 8.45 -8.37
C GLY A 169 1.34 7.19 -7.52
N THR A 170 0.97 6.02 -8.06
CA THR A 170 1.18 4.73 -7.37
C THR A 170 2.66 4.30 -7.45
N VAL A 171 3.08 3.44 -6.52
CA VAL A 171 4.46 2.93 -6.44
C VAL A 171 4.88 2.12 -7.65
N ASP A 172 3.95 1.36 -8.24
CA ASP A 172 4.23 0.53 -9.41
C ASP A 172 4.49 1.40 -10.65
N ASP A 173 3.74 2.50 -10.81
CA ASP A 173 4.00 3.53 -11.82
C ASP A 173 5.35 4.23 -11.59
N ALA A 174 5.82 4.26 -10.33
CA ALA A 174 7.11 4.84 -10.00
C ALA A 174 8.29 3.97 -10.42
N LEU A 175 8.18 2.67 -10.19
CA LEU A 175 9.23 1.72 -10.54
C LEU A 175 9.28 1.49 -12.06
N ALA A 176 8.14 1.35 -12.73
CA ALA A 176 8.07 1.13 -14.17
C ALA A 176 8.66 2.32 -14.96
N ASP A 177 8.36 3.53 -14.52
CA ASP A 177 8.89 4.74 -15.16
C ASP A 177 10.39 4.94 -14.84
N MET A 178 10.83 4.57 -13.63
CA MET A 178 12.27 4.52 -13.30
C MET A 178 13.02 3.57 -14.23
N GLU A 179 12.49 2.37 -14.46
CA GLU A 179 13.08 1.38 -15.38
C GLU A 179 13.15 1.94 -16.80
N THR A 180 12.05 2.51 -17.29
CA THR A 180 11.97 3.12 -18.63
C THR A 180 12.98 4.26 -18.79
N GLN A 181 13.07 5.16 -17.81
CA GLN A 181 14.02 6.28 -17.86
C GLN A 181 15.48 5.80 -17.78
N LEU A 182 15.75 4.75 -17.00
CA LEU A 182 17.08 4.14 -16.92
C LEU A 182 17.47 3.51 -18.26
N GLU A 183 16.57 2.78 -18.91
CA GLU A 183 16.78 2.19 -20.23
C GLU A 183 17.02 3.26 -21.29
N GLN A 184 16.24 4.34 -21.28
CA GLN A 184 16.43 5.46 -22.20
C GLN A 184 17.81 6.13 -22.01
N LEU A 185 18.22 6.40 -20.77
CA LEU A 185 19.54 6.96 -20.46
C LEU A 185 20.68 6.05 -20.92
N ILE A 186 20.55 4.74 -20.69
CA ILE A 186 21.53 3.74 -21.15
C ILE A 186 21.60 3.74 -22.68
N HIS A 187 20.44 3.78 -23.35
CA HIS A 187 20.36 3.76 -24.80
C HIS A 187 20.98 5.02 -25.42
N GLU A 188 20.63 6.21 -24.93
CA GLU A 188 21.20 7.50 -25.37
C GLU A 188 22.72 7.55 -25.18
N MET A 189 23.22 7.03 -24.05
CA MET A 189 24.66 6.95 -23.83
C MET A 189 25.36 5.97 -24.77
N SER A 190 24.67 4.93 -25.25
CA SER A 190 25.21 3.96 -26.22
C SER A 190 25.25 4.54 -27.64
N THR A 191 24.21 5.27 -28.06
CA THR A 191 24.09 5.83 -29.41
C THR A 191 25.00 7.03 -29.62
N ARG A 192 25.25 7.86 -28.58
CA ARG A 192 26.23 8.95 -28.64
C ARG A 192 27.68 8.50 -28.88
N LYS A 193 27.99 7.20 -28.72
CA LYS A 193 29.33 6.64 -28.98
C LYS A 193 29.57 6.36 -30.47
N ASN A 194 28.53 6.38 -31.31
CA ASN A 194 28.61 5.99 -32.72
C ASN A 194 28.58 7.10 -33.80
N PRO A 195 28.76 8.42 -33.55
CA PRO A 195 28.77 9.40 -34.63
C PRO A 195 30.11 9.47 -35.40
N ALA A 196 31.16 8.79 -34.94
CA ALA A 196 32.50 8.86 -35.55
C ALA A 196 32.86 7.63 -36.40
N SER A 197 31.95 6.67 -36.57
CA SER A 197 32.13 5.46 -37.40
C SER A 197 31.42 5.54 -38.76
N GLU A 198 30.65 6.61 -39.03
CA GLU A 198 30.01 6.85 -40.33
C GLU A 198 30.78 7.86 -41.21
N GLU A 199 31.80 8.54 -40.70
CA GLU A 199 32.71 9.36 -41.51
C GLU A 199 34.02 8.63 -41.80
N GLY A 200 33.99 7.81 -42.86
CA GLY A 200 35.17 7.62 -43.69
C GLY A 200 35.19 6.32 -44.49
N PRO A 201 35.84 6.30 -45.66
CA PRO A 201 36.05 7.36 -46.67
C PRO A 201 35.10 7.25 -47.87
#